data_AF-A0A1I4PGE6-F1
#
_entry.id   AF-A0A1I4PGE6-F1
#
_cell.length_a   1.000
_cell.length_b   1.000
_cell.length_c   1.000
_cell.angle_alpha   90.00
_cell.angle_beta   90.00
_cell.angle_gamma   90.00
#
_symmetry.space_group_name_H-M   'P 1'
#
loop_
_entity.id
_entity.type
_entity.pdbx_description
1 polymer ?
#
loop_
_entity_poly.entity_id
_entity_poly.type
_entity_poly.pdbx_seq_one_letter_code
_entity_poly.pdbx_strand_id
1 'polypeptide(L)'
;MARITVEDCLQHVDNRFQLVLVAAKRARQLANGAQPHLEWENDKPTVVALREIAEGRVGREVLDEVAAREHAEASHVNEEEVRSEIQ
;
A
#
# COMPACT_ATOMS: atom_id res chain seq x y z
N MET A 1 -17.90 -8.49 2.77
CA MET A 1 -17.58 -7.08 2.99
C MET A 1 -17.60 -6.84 4.48
N ALA A 2 -16.44 -6.98 5.11
CA ALA A 2 -16.28 -6.68 6.52
C ALA A 2 -16.72 -5.23 6.81
N ARG A 3 -17.49 -5.04 7.89
CA ARG A 3 -17.80 -3.71 8.40
C ARG A 3 -16.62 -3.29 9.26
N ILE A 4 -15.80 -2.37 8.75
CA ILE A 4 -14.69 -1.75 9.48
C ILE A 4 -14.89 -0.25 9.55
N THR A 5 -14.55 0.36 10.68
CA THR A 5 -14.67 1.80 10.88
C THR A 5 -13.30 2.46 10.89
N VAL A 6 -13.27 3.77 10.65
CA VAL A 6 -12.00 4.53 10.67
C VAL A 6 -11.49 4.63 12.10
N GLU A 7 -12.39 4.67 13.07
CA GLU A 7 -12.12 4.71 14.50
C GLU A 7 -11.29 3.51 14.96
N ASP A 8 -11.56 2.31 14.43
CA ASP A 8 -10.78 1.10 14.72
C ASP A 8 -9.33 1.24 14.24
N CYS A 9 -9.13 1.84 13.06
CA CYS A 9 -7.80 2.04 12.48
C CYS A 9 -6.99 3.13 13.21
N LEU A 10 -7.68 4.15 13.74
CA LEU A 10 -7.05 5.27 14.45
C LEU A 10 -6.53 4.89 15.85
N GLN A 11 -6.85 3.70 16.36
CA GLN A 11 -6.23 3.16 17.58
C GLN A 11 -4.75 2.78 17.36
N HIS A 12 -4.36 2.55 16.10
CA HIS A 12 -3.02 2.10 15.72
C HIS A 12 -2.27 3.10 14.84
N VAL A 13 -2.97 4.11 14.30
CA VAL A 13 -2.38 5.19 13.48
C VAL A 13 -2.95 6.54 13.91
N ASP A 14 -2.10 7.41 14.47
CA ASP A 14 -2.54 8.67 15.09
C ASP A 14 -3.06 9.73 14.10
N ASN A 15 -2.80 9.57 12.80
CA ASN A 15 -3.13 10.57 11.78
C ASN A 15 -3.94 9.96 10.63
N ARG A 16 -5.10 10.56 10.34
CA ARG A 16 -6.00 10.15 9.25
C ARG A 16 -5.36 10.21 7.86
N PHE A 17 -4.51 11.19 7.58
CA PHE A 17 -3.80 11.26 6.31
C PHE A 17 -2.77 10.13 6.20
N GLN A 18 -2.07 9.85 7.29
CA GLN A 18 -1.13 8.75 7.35
C GLN A 18 -1.83 7.40 7.20
N LEU A 19 -3.00 7.22 7.82
CA LEU A 19 -3.84 6.04 7.64
C LEU A 19 -4.15 5.80 6.16
N VAL A 20 -4.54 6.85 5.42
CA VAL A 20 -4.80 6.74 3.98
C VAL A 20 -3.55 6.30 3.22
N LEU A 21 -2.38 6.86 3.54
CA LEU A 21 -1.12 6.50 2.87
C LEU A 21 -0.72 5.04 3.17
N VAL A 22 -0.77 4.63 4.44
CA VAL A 22 -0.45 3.26 4.88
C VAL A 22 -1.39 2.26 4.22
N ALA A 23 -2.70 2.51 4.30
CA ALA A 23 -3.71 1.64 3.71
C ALA A 23 -3.56 1.53 2.18
N ALA A 24 -3.28 2.65 1.49
CA ALA A 24 -3.08 2.64 0.05
C ALA A 24 -1.82 1.84 -0.36
N LYS A 25 -0.70 2.05 0.34
CA LYS A 25 0.55 1.33 0.05
C LYS A 25 0.40 -0.15 0.34
N ARG A 26 -0.16 -0.51 1.49
CA ARG A 26 -0.41 -1.92 1.85
C ARG A 26 -1.38 -2.60 0.90
N ALA A 27 -2.46 -1.93 0.51
CA ALA A 27 -3.41 -2.49 -0.47
C ALA A 27 -2.74 -2.77 -1.82
N ARG A 28 -1.79 -1.94 -2.24
CA ARG A 28 -0.99 -2.17 -3.46
C ARG A 28 -0.06 -3.37 -3.30
N GLN A 29 0.60 -3.52 -2.15
CA GLN A 29 1.40 -4.72 -1.87
C GLN A 29 0.54 -5.99 -1.96
N LEU A 30 -0.63 -6.00 -1.34
CA LEU A 30 -1.57 -7.13 -1.41
C LEU A 30 -2.05 -7.40 -2.84
N ALA A 31 -2.36 -6.36 -3.61
CA ALA A 31 -2.73 -6.49 -5.02
C ALA A 31 -1.59 -7.07 -5.88
N ASN A 32 -0.34 -6.77 -5.52
CA ASN A 32 0.87 -7.29 -6.17
C ASN A 32 1.26 -8.70 -5.69
N GLY A 33 0.43 -9.35 -4.87
CA GLY A 33 0.63 -10.72 -4.40
C GLY A 33 1.43 -10.83 -3.10
N ALA A 34 1.61 -9.73 -2.35
CA ALA A 34 2.17 -9.82 -1.01
C ALA A 34 1.28 -10.70 -0.10
N GLN A 35 1.91 -11.40 0.83
CA GLN A 35 1.19 -12.29 1.73
C GLN A 35 0.37 -11.46 2.74
N PRO A 36 -0.94 -11.73 2.87
CA PRO A 36 -1.76 -11.06 3.88
C PRO A 36 -1.43 -11.62 5.27
N HIS A 37 -1.60 -10.79 6.29
CA HIS A 37 -1.53 -11.20 7.69
C HIS A 37 -2.87 -11.72 8.22
N LEU A 38 -3.95 -11.47 7.48
CA LEU A 38 -5.31 -11.91 7.77
C LEU A 38 -5.86 -12.78 6.65
N GLU A 39 -6.81 -13.64 6.99
CA GLU A 39 -7.49 -14.45 6.01
C GLU A 39 -8.39 -13.60 5.10
N TRP A 40 -8.48 -14.01 3.83
CA TRP A 40 -9.35 -13.36 2.86
C TRP A 40 -10.80 -13.78 3.08
N GLU A 41 -11.67 -12.82 3.40
CA GLU A 41 -13.11 -13.05 3.51
C GLU A 41 -13.87 -12.53 2.27
N ASN A 42 -13.34 -12.79 1.07
CA ASN A 42 -13.80 -12.21 -0.20
C ASN A 42 -13.80 -10.67 -0.22
N ASP A 43 -12.95 -10.06 0.60
CA ASP A 43 -12.79 -8.62 0.68
C ASP A 43 -11.79 -8.10 -0.38
N LYS A 44 -11.93 -6.83 -0.78
CA LYS A 44 -10.97 -6.18 -1.66
C LYS A 44 -9.65 -5.93 -0.91
N PRO A 45 -8.50 -5.83 -1.60
CA PRO A 45 -7.20 -5.57 -0.97
C PRO A 45 -7.19 -4.35 -0.03
N THR A 46 -7.94 -3.31 -0.37
CA THR A 46 -8.09 -2.11 0.47
C THR A 46 -8.79 -2.38 1.80
N VAL A 47 -9.79 -3.26 1.81
CA VAL A 47 -10.52 -3.63 3.02
C VAL A 47 -9.65 -4.55 3.88
N VAL A 48 -8.91 -5.48 3.27
CA VAL A 48 -7.94 -6.33 3.99
C VAL A 48 -6.85 -5.48 4.63
N ALA A 49 -6.28 -4.50 3.91
CA ALA A 49 -5.28 -3.58 4.47
C ALA A 49 -5.83 -2.79 5.68
N LEU A 50 -7.06 -2.27 5.60
CA LEU A 50 -7.67 -1.56 6.74
C LEU A 50 -7.89 -2.50 7.94
N ARG A 51 -8.27 -3.77 7.71
CA ARG A 51 -8.38 -4.77 8.78
C ARG A 51 -7.04 -5.09 9.42
N GLU A 52 -5.99 -5.23 8.62
CA GLU A 52 -4.63 -5.44 9.13
C GLU A 52 -4.17 -4.26 10.00
N ILE A 53 -4.52 -3.03 9.62
CA ILE A 53 -4.22 -1.83 10.40
C ILE A 53 -5.04 -1.77 11.70
N ALA A 54 -6.33 -2.10 11.64
CA ALA A 54 -7.20 -2.15 12.83
C ALA A 54 -6.82 -3.28 13.81
N GLU A 55 -6.16 -4.34 13.36
CA GLU A 55 -5.57 -5.37 14.24
C GLU A 55 -4.13 -5.04 14.68
N GLY A 56 -3.59 -3.88 14.28
CA GLY A 56 -2.23 -3.46 14.61
C GLY A 56 -1.13 -4.32 13.98
N ARG A 57 -1.44 -5.04 12.88
CA ARG A 57 -0.48 -5.89 12.15
C ARG A 57 0.34 -5.13 11.12
N VAL A 58 -0.20 -3.99 10.66
CA VAL A 58 0.44 -3.09 9.71
C VAL A 58 0.28 -1.66 10.19
N GLY A 59 1.38 -0.92 10.23
CA GLY A 59 1.44 0.48 10.63
C GLY A 59 2.29 1.33 9.68
N ARG A 60 2.91 2.38 10.24
CA ARG A 60 3.69 3.36 9.48
C ARG A 60 4.90 2.76 8.78
N GLU A 61 5.46 1.70 9.34
CA GLU A 61 6.64 0.98 8.83
C GLU A 61 6.48 0.54 7.38
N VAL A 62 5.23 0.28 6.94
CA VAL A 62 4.95 -0.06 5.54
C VAL A 62 5.40 1.06 4.58
N LEU A 63 5.41 2.32 5.03
CA LEU A 63 5.83 3.47 4.23
C LEU A 63 7.34 3.50 4.02
N ASP A 64 8.12 2.98 4.96
CA ASP A 64 9.59 2.95 4.91
C ASP A 64 10.12 1.78 4.08
N GLU A 65 9.30 0.75 3.85
CA GLU A 65 9.64 -0.37 2.97
C GLU A 65 9.74 0.10 1.51
N VAL A 66 10.96 0.35 1.04
CA VAL A 66 11.22 0.60 -0.38
C VAL A 66 11.28 -0.74 -1.11
N ALA A 67 10.26 -1.05 -1.90
CA ALA A 67 10.30 -2.24 -2.74
C ALA A 67 11.27 -1.98 -3.91
N ALA A 68 12.25 -2.87 -4.12
CA ALA A 68 13.18 -2.79 -5.25
C ALA A 68 12.46 -2.69 -6.63
N ARG A 69 11.21 -3.18 -6.71
CA ARG A 69 10.33 -3.02 -7.88
C ARG A 69 9.89 -1.57 -8.12
N GLU A 70 9.63 -0.77 -7.08
CA GLU A 70 9.22 0.62 -7.21
C GLU A 70 10.34 1.51 -7.79
N HIS A 71 11.60 1.21 -7.46
CA HIS A 71 12.75 1.89 -8.09
C HIS A 71 12.93 1.50 -9.56
N ALA A 72 12.66 0.24 -9.93
CA ALA A 72 12.79 -0.23 -11.30
C ALA A 72 11.71 0.38 -12.23
N GLU A 73 10.48 0.57 -11.74
CA GLU A 73 9.40 1.22 -12.50
C GLU A 73 9.63 2.73 -12.69
N ALA A 74 10.26 3.42 -11.72
CA ALA A 74 10.57 4.84 -11.83
C ALA A 74 11.67 5.15 -12.88
N SER A 75 12.46 4.16 -13.27
CA SER A 75 13.55 4.30 -14.25
C SER A 75 13.15 4.15 -15.72
N HIS A 76 11.85 4.08 -16.04
CA HIS A 76 11.40 4.16 -17.44
C HIS A 76 11.45 5.60 -17.97
N VAL A 77 12.65 6.19 -18.06
CA VAL A 77 12.93 7.11 -19.15
C VAL A 77 13.18 6.20 -20.35
N ASN A 78 12.22 6.11 -21.27
CA ASN A 78 12.37 5.30 -22.47
C ASN A 78 13.58 5.83 -23.25
N GLU A 79 14.57 4.98 -23.55
CA GLU A 79 15.77 5.38 -24.31
C GLU A 79 15.40 6.06 -25.66
N GLU A 80 14.20 5.77 -26.18
CA GLU A 80 13.64 6.39 -27.38
C GLU A 80 13.29 7.87 -27.20
N GLU A 81 12.85 8.30 -26.01
CA GLU A 81 12.47 9.69 -25.72
C GLU A 81 13.72 10.58 -25.64
N VAL A 82 14.79 10.07 -24.99
CA VAL A 82 16.11 10.73 -24.92
C VAL A 82 16.74 10.90 -26.31
N ARG A 83 16.54 9.94 -27.21
CA ARG A 83 17.06 10.03 -28.59
C ARG A 83 16.31 11.07 -29.42
N SER A 84 15.05 11.35 -29.10
CA SER A 84 14.22 12.32 -29.83
C SER A 84 14.52 13.77 -29.49
N GLU A 85 15.06 14.07 -28.30
CA GLU A 85 15.42 15.42 -27.87
C GLU A 85 16.82 15.87 -28.33
N ILE A 86 17.65 14.95 -28.82
CA ILE A 86 19.03 15.23 -29.26
C ILE A 86 19.14 15.51 -30.78
N GLN A 87 18.02 15.47 -31.52
CA GLN A 87 17.92 15.85 -32.93
C GLN A 87 17.27 17.23 -33.11
#